data_AF-A0A6L7LDZ4-F1
#
_entry.id   AF-A0A6L7LDZ4-F1
#
_cell.length_a   1.000
_cell.length_b   1.000
_cell.length_c   1.000
_cell.angle_alpha   90.00
_cell.angle_beta   90.00
_cell.angle_gamma   90.00
#
_symmetry.space_group_name_H-M   'P 1'
#
loop_
_entity.id
_entity.type
_entity.pdbx_description
1 polymer ?
#
loop_
_entity_poly.entity_id
_entity_poly.type
_entity_poly.pdbx_seq_one_letter_code
_entity_poly.pdbx_strand_id
1 'polypeptide(L)'
;MSELKRAIINTDRAPQPIGAYSQAIRTAPGELLFIAGQVAVDLEGDPVGIGDVAAQTKQVFENLRGVLEGVGANFSNVVEFTTYVVGRDSVRGFIEGRTEVFPTIFPDGDFPPNTLLV
;
A
#
# COMPACT_ATOMS: atom_id res chain seq x y z
N MET A 1 -9.60 20.94 -4.16
CA MET A 1 -8.53 20.05 -4.64
C MET A 1 -8.96 19.53 -6.02
N SER A 2 -8.09 19.58 -7.03
CA SER A 2 -8.42 19.08 -8.37
C SER A 2 -8.69 17.58 -8.33
N GLU A 3 -9.63 17.11 -9.15
CA GLU A 3 -9.92 15.68 -9.33
C GLU A 3 -8.63 14.92 -9.70
N LEU A 4 -8.23 13.95 -8.89
CA LEU A 4 -7.07 13.09 -9.17
C LEU A 4 -7.41 12.17 -10.33
N LYS A 5 -6.82 12.43 -11.50
CA LYS A 5 -6.99 11.58 -12.69
C LYS A 5 -5.87 10.55 -12.76
N ARG A 6 -6.08 9.39 -12.13
CA ARG A 6 -5.21 8.21 -12.28
C ARG A 6 -5.87 7.15 -13.17
N ALA A 7 -5.07 6.36 -13.88
CA ALA A 7 -5.52 5.25 -14.71
C ALA A 7 -4.58 4.06 -14.57
N ILE A 8 -5.14 2.90 -14.21
CA ILE A 8 -4.44 1.61 -14.25
C ILE A 8 -4.16 1.23 -15.69
N ILE A 9 -2.98 0.66 -15.90
CA ILE A 9 -2.55 0.12 -17.17
C ILE A 9 -2.07 -1.31 -16.94
N ASN A 10 -2.76 -2.27 -17.57
CA ASN A 10 -2.32 -3.64 -17.75
C ASN A 10 -2.30 -3.95 -19.25
N THR A 11 -1.13 -4.26 -19.80
CA THR A 11 -0.90 -4.64 -21.19
C THR A 11 -0.69 -6.15 -21.30
N ASP A 12 -1.07 -6.70 -22.44
CA ASP A 12 -0.77 -8.07 -22.90
C ASP A 12 0.69 -8.27 -23.32
N ARG A 13 1.50 -7.20 -23.40
CA ARG A 13 2.92 -7.25 -23.75
C ARG A 13 3.86 -7.56 -22.58
N ALA A 14 3.31 -7.80 -21.40
CA ALA A 14 4.02 -8.18 -20.19
C ALA A 14 3.21 -9.23 -19.39
N PRO A 15 3.86 -10.00 -18.50
CA PRO A 15 3.15 -10.93 -17.63
C PRO A 15 2.00 -10.25 -16.86
N GLN A 16 0.82 -10.86 -16.87
CA GLN A 16 -0.33 -10.32 -16.15
C GLN A 16 -0.09 -10.35 -14.63
N PRO A 17 -0.61 -9.38 -13.86
CA PRO A 17 -0.54 -9.40 -12.41
C PRO A 17 -1.15 -10.68 -11.82
N ILE A 18 -0.38 -11.36 -10.97
CA ILE A 18 -0.82 -12.59 -10.28
C ILE A 18 -1.45 -12.33 -8.91
N GLY A 19 -1.62 -11.06 -8.54
CA GLY A 19 -2.16 -10.63 -7.25
C GLY A 19 -2.68 -9.20 -7.32
N ALA A 20 -3.02 -8.62 -6.18
CA ALA A 20 -3.62 -7.29 -6.10
C ALA A 20 -2.60 -6.16 -6.33
N TYR A 21 -2.13 -6.00 -7.57
CA TYR A 21 -1.30 -4.90 -8.06
C TYR A 21 -1.54 -4.70 -9.56
N SER A 22 -1.11 -3.56 -10.08
CA SER A 22 -1.16 -3.24 -11.52
C SER A 22 0.23 -3.14 -12.12
N GLN A 23 0.37 -3.39 -13.43
CA GLN A 23 1.66 -3.25 -14.11
C GLN A 23 2.15 -1.80 -14.11
N ALA A 24 1.24 -0.85 -14.33
CA ALA A 24 1.56 0.58 -14.29
C ALA A 24 0.34 1.41 -13.87
N ILE A 25 0.60 2.63 -13.42
CA ILE A 25 -0.41 3.67 -13.25
C ILE A 25 0.04 4.93 -14.00
N ARG A 26 -0.90 5.61 -14.65
CA ARG A 26 -0.70 6.93 -15.23
C ARG A 26 -1.50 7.94 -14.44
N THR A 27 -0.87 9.00 -13.97
CA THR A 27 -1.54 10.14 -13.33
C THR A 27 -1.31 11.43 -14.10
N ALA A 28 -2.26 12.36 -14.02
CA ALA A 28 -2.09 13.71 -14.57
C ALA A 28 -1.08 14.53 -13.74
N PRO A 29 -0.48 15.60 -14.31
CA PRO A 29 0.42 16.48 -13.56
C PRO A 29 -0.31 17.11 -12.37
N GLY A 30 0.26 16.97 -11.19
CA GLY A 30 -0.29 17.47 -9.94
C GLY A 30 0.79 17.52 -8.86
N GLU A 31 0.36 17.75 -7.62
CA GLU A 31 1.23 17.68 -6.45
C GLU A 31 1.63 16.22 -6.17
N LEU A 32 2.91 15.98 -5.90
CA LEU A 32 3.41 14.68 -5.46
C LEU A 32 3.74 14.75 -3.97
N LEU A 33 3.09 13.88 -3.20
CA LEU A 33 3.40 13.66 -1.80
C LEU A 33 4.26 12.41 -1.67
N PHE A 34 5.43 12.56 -1.06
CA PHE A 34 6.31 11.45 -0.73
C PHE A 34 6.14 11.12 0.75
N ILE A 35 5.64 9.93 1.04
CA ILE A 35 5.43 9.45 2.41
C ILE A 35 6.65 8.62 2.82
N ALA A 36 7.25 8.95 3.97
CA ALA A 36 8.34 8.16 4.54
C ALA A 36 7.87 6.73 4.86
N GLY A 37 8.81 5.78 4.91
CA GLY A 37 8.50 4.39 5.25
C GLY A 37 7.77 4.29 6.60
N GLN A 38 6.58 3.69 6.58
CA GLN A 38 5.80 3.45 7.80
C GLN A 38 6.15 2.07 8.37
N VAL A 39 6.29 2.00 9.69
CA VAL A 39 6.58 0.77 10.45
C VAL A 39 5.44 0.48 11.43
N ALA A 40 5.40 -0.75 11.95
CA ALA A 40 4.36 -1.21 12.85
C ALA A 40 4.56 -0.72 14.29
N VAL A 41 4.36 0.58 14.49
CA VAL A 41 4.31 1.23 15.82
C VAL A 41 2.97 1.95 16.01
N ASP A 42 2.55 2.15 17.24
CA ASP A 42 1.38 2.99 17.57
C ASP A 42 1.75 4.49 17.62
N LEU A 43 0.82 5.33 18.09
CA LEU A 43 1.00 6.79 18.15
C LEU A 43 2.01 7.21 19.22
N GLU A 44 2.20 6.37 20.23
CA GLU A 44 3.15 6.50 21.32
C GLU A 44 4.56 6.04 20.90
N GLY A 45 4.65 5.31 19.79
CA GLY A 45 5.89 4.79 19.22
C GLY A 45 6.25 3.38 19.68
N ASP A 46 5.32 2.70 20.37
CA ASP A 46 5.52 1.34 20.85
C ASP A 46 5.28 0.31 19.73
N PRO A 47 6.05 -0.80 19.67
CA PRO A 47 5.88 -1.82 18.64
C PRO A 47 4.54 -2.55 18.73
N VAL A 48 3.82 -2.65 17.62
CA VAL A 48 2.56 -3.39 17.51
C VAL A 48 2.79 -4.73 16.82
N GLY A 49 2.17 -5.80 17.33
CA GLY A 49 2.19 -7.12 16.68
C GLY A 49 3.54 -7.83 16.79
N ILE A 50 4.23 -7.76 17.93
CA ILE A 50 5.48 -8.50 18.14
C ILE A 50 5.25 -10.01 17.90
N GLY A 51 5.98 -10.58 16.93
CA GLY A 51 5.82 -11.99 16.51
C GLY A 51 4.64 -12.25 15.57
N ASP A 52 3.87 -11.24 15.20
CA ASP A 52 2.71 -11.32 14.32
C ASP A 52 2.85 -10.32 13.16
N VAL A 53 3.38 -10.80 12.02
CA VAL A 53 3.60 -9.98 10.83
C VAL A 53 2.27 -9.53 10.18
N ALA A 54 1.18 -10.28 10.35
CA ALA A 54 -0.12 -9.86 9.83
C ALA A 54 -0.66 -8.66 10.62
N ALA A 55 -0.56 -8.69 11.96
CA ALA A 55 -0.89 -7.54 12.80
C ALA A 55 0.02 -6.33 12.51
N GLN A 56 1.33 -6.55 12.33
CA GLN A 56 2.27 -5.50 11.92
C GLN A 56 1.87 -4.87 10.58
N THR A 57 1.52 -5.69 9.60
CA THR A 57 1.09 -5.22 8.27
C THR A 57 -0.16 -4.34 8.38
N LYS A 58 -1.14 -4.73 9.19
CA LYS A 58 -2.34 -3.93 9.44
C LYS A 58 -1.99 -2.58 10.07
N GLN A 59 -1.13 -2.57 11.09
CA GLN A 59 -0.67 -1.33 11.73
C GLN A 59 0.03 -0.39 10.74
N VAL A 60 0.87 -0.92 9.85
CA VAL A 60 1.53 -0.11 8.80
C VAL A 60 0.50 0.59 7.91
N PHE A 61 -0.58 -0.10 7.51
CA PHE A 61 -1.66 0.52 6.73
C PHE A 61 -2.49 1.53 7.53
N GLU A 62 -2.69 1.31 8.83
CA GLU A 62 -3.33 2.31 9.72
C GLU A 62 -2.47 3.58 9.82
N ASN A 63 -1.15 3.43 9.98
CA ASN A 63 -0.22 4.56 10.02
C ASN A 63 -0.20 5.33 8.69
N LEU A 64 -0.18 4.61 7.55
CA LEU A 64 -0.33 5.21 6.23
C LEU A 64 -1.65 5.97 6.08
N ARG A 65 -2.76 5.42 6.61
CA ARG A 65 -4.06 6.11 6.61
C ARG A 65 -3.98 7.43 7.37
N GLY A 66 -3.39 7.43 8.56
CA GLY A 66 -3.22 8.64 9.36
C GLY A 66 -2.41 9.73 8.64
N VAL A 67 -1.32 9.36 7.96
CA VAL A 67 -0.52 10.32 7.16
C VAL A 67 -1.33 10.88 6.00
N LEU A 68 -2.04 10.03 5.26
CA LEU A 68 -2.88 10.45 4.13
C LEU A 68 -4.00 11.38 4.57
N GLU A 69 -4.74 11.02 5.62
CA GLU A 69 -5.84 11.82 6.14
C GLU A 69 -5.36 13.17 6.69
N GLY A 70 -4.17 13.21 7.30
CA GLY A 70 -3.54 14.43 7.81
C GLY A 70 -3.28 15.51 6.74
N VAL A 71 -3.24 15.13 5.47
CA VAL A 71 -3.09 16.05 4.32
C VAL A 71 -4.34 16.10 3.43
N GLY A 72 -5.46 15.54 3.88
CA GLY A 72 -6.71 15.50 3.12
C GLY A 72 -6.71 14.51 1.95
N ALA A 73 -5.83 13.51 1.97
CA ALA A 73 -5.76 12.42 1.01
C ALA A 73 -6.31 11.10 1.59
N ASN A 74 -6.44 10.08 0.75
CA ASN A 74 -6.78 8.71 1.13
C ASN A 74 -6.10 7.70 0.19
N PHE A 75 -6.36 6.40 0.35
CA PHE A 75 -5.70 5.35 -0.44
C PHE A 75 -5.97 5.41 -1.95
N SER A 76 -7.08 6.01 -2.39
CA SER A 76 -7.34 6.25 -3.82
C SER A 76 -6.32 7.22 -4.44
N ASN A 77 -5.61 8.00 -3.62
CA ASN A 77 -4.53 8.89 -4.06
C ASN A 77 -3.17 8.19 -4.22
N VAL A 78 -2.99 6.99 -3.68
CA VAL A 78 -1.70 6.29 -3.72
C VAL A 78 -1.40 5.82 -5.14
N VAL A 79 -0.24 6.18 -5.68
CA VAL A 79 0.16 5.79 -7.03
C VAL A 79 1.16 4.64 -7.06
N GLU A 80 1.86 4.36 -5.95
CA GLU A 80 2.84 3.29 -5.87
C GLU A 80 3.07 2.87 -4.43
N PHE A 81 3.35 1.58 -4.22
CA PHE A 81 3.91 1.07 -2.96
C PHE A 81 5.30 0.47 -3.18
N THR A 82 6.19 0.71 -2.21
CA THR A 82 7.42 -0.07 -2.02
C THR A 82 7.38 -0.70 -0.64
N THR A 83 7.30 -2.03 -0.60
CA THR A 83 7.18 -2.80 0.62
C THR A 83 8.48 -3.55 0.88
N TYR A 84 8.98 -3.47 2.11
CA TYR A 84 10.08 -4.29 2.61
C TYR A 84 9.56 -5.19 3.72
N VAL A 85 9.85 -6.49 3.63
CA VAL A 85 9.61 -7.44 4.72
C VAL A 85 10.94 -8.01 5.18
N VAL A 86 11.01 -8.44 6.45
CA VAL A 86 12.25 -8.98 7.01
C VAL A 86 12.27 -10.49 6.79
N GLY A 87 12.94 -10.94 5.73
CA GLY A 87 13.13 -12.35 5.43
C GLY A 87 11.88 -13.05 4.88
N ARG A 88 12.12 -14.23 4.30
CA ARG A 88 11.08 -15.00 3.60
C ARG A 88 9.92 -15.42 4.50
N ASP A 89 10.18 -15.68 5.76
CA ASP A 89 9.15 -16.12 6.72
C ASP A 89 8.09 -15.04 6.96
N SER A 90 8.44 -13.76 6.77
CA SER A 90 7.52 -12.63 6.90
C SER A 90 6.55 -12.50 5.72
N VAL A 91 6.84 -13.11 4.56
CA VAL A 91 6.02 -12.96 3.35
C VAL A 91 4.60 -13.45 3.58
N ARG A 92 4.43 -14.58 4.29
CA ARG A 92 3.09 -15.14 4.55
C ARG A 92 2.24 -14.19 5.38
N GLY A 93 2.76 -13.69 6.51
CA GLY A 93 2.02 -12.76 7.35
C GLY A 93 1.73 -11.43 6.65
N PHE A 94 2.66 -10.96 5.80
CA PHE A 94 2.41 -9.79 4.95
C PHE A 94 1.23 -10.01 4.00
N ILE A 95 1.20 -11.15 3.29
CA ILE A 95 0.12 -11.48 2.36
C ILE A 95 -1.21 -11.60 3.13
N GLU A 96 -1.23 -12.27 4.29
CA GLU A 96 -2.41 -12.40 5.16
C GLU A 96 -2.95 -11.02 5.57
N GLY A 97 -2.12 -10.17 6.19
CA GLY A 97 -2.53 -8.83 6.60
C GLY A 97 -3.00 -7.95 5.43
N ARG A 98 -2.30 -8.02 4.29
CA ARG A 98 -2.69 -7.29 3.07
C ARG A 98 -4.03 -7.77 2.51
N THR A 99 -4.29 -9.07 2.53
CA THR A 99 -5.53 -9.68 2.04
C THR A 99 -6.74 -9.22 2.85
N GLU A 100 -6.56 -8.97 4.15
CA GLU A 100 -7.61 -8.40 5.00
C GLU A 100 -7.83 -6.90 4.77
N VAL A 101 -6.76 -6.12 4.61
CA VAL A 101 -6.85 -4.66 4.49
C VAL A 101 -7.32 -4.20 3.11
N PHE A 102 -6.82 -4.83 2.04
CA PHE A 102 -7.00 -4.36 0.67
C PHE A 102 -8.46 -4.20 0.22
N PRO A 103 -9.39 -5.14 0.54
CA PRO A 103 -10.79 -4.98 0.17
C PRO A 103 -11.43 -3.70 0.73
N THR A 104 -10.96 -3.20 1.87
CA THR A 104 -11.47 -1.97 2.48
C THR A 104 -10.91 -0.71 1.83
N ILE A 105 -9.61 -0.72 1.49
CA ILE A 105 -8.92 0.48 0.96
C ILE A 105 -8.94 0.58 -0.57
N PHE A 106 -9.17 -0.53 -1.28
CA PHE A 106 -9.29 -0.62 -2.74
C PHE A 106 -10.52 -1.49 -3.13
N PRO A 107 -11.74 -1.08 -2.79
CA PRO A 107 -12.95 -1.88 -3.00
C PRO A 107 -13.22 -2.19 -4.49
N ASP A 108 -12.79 -1.30 -5.38
CA ASP A 108 -13.00 -1.45 -6.83
C ASP A 108 -11.86 -2.21 -7.54
N GLY A 109 -10.88 -2.73 -6.77
CA GLY A 109 -9.71 -3.39 -7.34
C GLY A 109 -8.73 -2.45 -8.07
N ASP A 110 -8.83 -1.14 -7.82
CA ASP A 110 -7.95 -0.11 -8.37
C ASP A 110 -6.60 -0.07 -7.63
N PHE A 111 -5.86 -1.18 -7.74
CA PHE A 111 -4.59 -1.36 -7.05
C PHE A 111 -3.45 -0.59 -7.72
N PRO A 112 -2.65 0.19 -6.97
CA PRO A 112 -1.42 0.77 -7.50
C PRO A 112 -0.38 -0.31 -7.80
N PRO A 113 0.60 -0.02 -8.67
CA PRO A 113 1.86 -0.77 -8.74
C PRO A 113 2.46 -0.97 -7.35
N ASN A 114 3.05 -2.15 -7.15
CA ASN A 114 3.63 -2.53 -5.87
C ASN A 114 4.91 -3.32 -6.08
N THR A 115 5.95 -2.94 -5.35
CA THR A 115 7.19 -3.70 -5.25
C THR A 115 7.27 -4.34 -3.86
N LEU A 116 7.54 -5.65 -3.80
CA LEU A 116 7.82 -6.37 -2.55
C LEU A 116 9.29 -6.81 -2.54
N LEU A 117 10.07 -6.27 -1.60
CA LEU A 117 11.41 -6.72 -1.26
C LEU A 117 11.37 -7.59 0.00
N VAL A 118 12.12 -8.69 -0.03
CA VAL A 118 12.17 -9.74 1.00
C VAL A 118 13.58 -9.90 1.51
#